data_AF-A0A4U2F532-F1
#
_entry.id   AF-A0A4U2F532-F1
#
_cell.length_a   1.000
_cell.length_b   1.000
_cell.length_c   1.000
_cell.angle_alpha   90.00
_cell.angle_beta   90.00
_cell.angle_gamma   90.00
#
_symmetry.space_group_name_H-M   'P 1'
#
loop_
_entity.id
_entity.type
_entity.pdbx_description
1 polymer ?
#
loop_
_entity_poly.entity_id
_entity_poly.type
_entity_poly.pdbx_seq_one_letter_code
_entity_poly.pdbx_strand_id
1 'polypeptide(L)'
;MSLIFNKREIYPSPKAAFKFSLKSVNDLKADCLFVLDANVLLLPFTTDGKSLEEIKRIYTTLVHENRLYIPSQAAREYLDNRSTKLTELYKSISDKSSQNFKYVCPHPLLSGMEEYAELEQLENNLKDALKAYRNKLQQTLTSVKNWGWNDPVSKMYHEVLDGRILDDDHINVKTVESDLKRRNDHKIPPGYKDGSKEANQAGDLLIWHEILHLAKQQNKDVVFVSGDAKSDWFHKSDKKAIYPRFELVDEFREQTEGKTFHIMSLSQVLSTFEASDEVVSDVESSEEKAATKTQPEAKQDKVIEGHDVTSQYSELLGTPNDHLLIQTSSTWKQKHGLDTDTYEVSELNSLGEIIANYEIYDSTAMRPPFNHQMTYRKFAKKI
;
A
#
# COMPACT_ATOMS: atom_id res chain seq x y z
N MET A 1 21.72 11.42 26.37
CA MET A 1 23.10 11.85 26.05
C MET A 1 23.01 13.02 25.06
N SER A 2 24.11 13.71 24.77
CA SER A 2 24.09 14.90 23.91
C SER A 2 24.03 14.51 22.43
N LEU A 3 23.10 15.10 21.66
CA LEU A 3 23.01 14.97 20.19
C LEU A 3 24.33 15.31 19.47
N ILE A 4 25.25 16.00 20.15
CA ILE A 4 26.59 16.36 19.65
C ILE A 4 27.42 15.10 19.28
N PHE A 5 27.20 13.95 19.92
CA PHE A 5 27.98 12.72 19.67
C PHE A 5 27.15 11.55 19.12
N ASN A 6 26.07 11.84 18.37
CA ASN A 6 25.11 10.85 17.87
C ASN A 6 25.78 9.59 17.26
N LYS A 7 26.83 9.72 16.43
CA LYS A 7 27.50 8.55 15.82
C LYS A 7 28.11 7.55 16.81
N ARG A 8 28.52 8.01 18.00
CA ARG A 8 29.04 7.15 19.06
C ARG A 8 27.95 6.29 19.70
N GLU A 9 26.71 6.77 19.69
CA GLU A 9 25.54 6.02 20.19
C GLU A 9 25.01 5.02 19.16
N ILE A 10 25.07 5.37 17.87
CA ILE A 10 24.62 4.48 16.78
C ILE A 10 25.60 3.33 16.57
N TYR A 11 26.91 3.61 16.63
CA TYR A 11 27.98 2.63 16.35
C TYR A 11 28.94 2.56 17.54
N PRO A 12 28.58 1.85 18.63
CA PRO A 12 29.38 1.86 19.84
C PRO A 12 30.66 1.04 19.71
N SER A 13 30.71 0.03 18.82
CA SER A 13 31.90 -0.83 18.60
C SER A 13 32.47 -0.77 17.17
N PRO A 14 32.97 0.39 16.69
CA PRO A 14 33.38 0.57 15.29
C PRO A 14 34.51 -0.39 14.87
N LYS A 15 35.45 -0.73 15.76
CA LYS A 15 36.53 -1.68 15.46
C LYS A 15 36.02 -3.09 15.14
N ALA A 16 34.92 -3.50 15.78
CA ALA A 16 34.31 -4.81 15.55
C ALA A 16 33.46 -4.80 14.28
N ALA A 17 32.74 -3.70 14.02
CA ALA A 17 31.98 -3.49 12.80
C ALA A 17 32.85 -3.65 11.52
N PHE A 18 34.08 -3.13 11.52
CA PHE A 18 35.01 -3.29 10.39
C PHE A 18 35.50 -4.73 10.16
N LYS A 19 35.39 -5.62 11.16
CA LYS A 19 35.76 -7.04 11.04
C LYS A 19 34.57 -7.94 10.71
N PHE A 20 33.37 -7.40 10.80
CA PHE A 20 32.15 -8.15 10.55
C PHE A 20 31.98 -8.39 9.05
N SER A 21 31.66 -9.63 8.70
CA SER A 21 31.27 -10.01 7.35
C SER A 21 29.87 -10.59 7.40
N LEU A 22 28.97 -10.01 6.61
CA LEU A 22 27.61 -10.49 6.49
C LEU A 22 27.62 -11.80 5.70
N LYS A 23 27.20 -12.92 6.33
CA LYS A 23 27.05 -14.20 5.62
C LYS A 23 26.07 -14.05 4.47
N SER A 24 26.29 -14.74 3.35
CA SER A 24 25.34 -14.69 2.24
C SER A 24 24.05 -15.44 2.59
N VAL A 25 22.93 -15.09 1.95
CA VAL A 25 21.65 -15.79 2.14
C VAL A 25 21.77 -17.28 1.82
N ASN A 26 22.56 -17.63 0.81
CA ASN A 26 22.82 -19.03 0.43
C ASN A 26 23.54 -19.82 1.53
N ASP A 27 24.39 -19.16 2.31
CA ASP A 27 25.08 -19.79 3.44
C ASP A 27 24.16 -19.90 4.67
N LEU A 28 23.22 -18.96 4.81
CA LEU A 28 22.28 -18.90 5.94
C LEU A 28 21.13 -19.89 5.82
N LYS A 29 20.67 -20.18 4.60
CA LYS A 29 19.44 -20.95 4.38
C LYS A 29 19.42 -22.33 5.03
N ALA A 30 20.57 -22.90 5.37
CA ALA A 30 20.66 -24.20 6.04
C ALA A 30 20.53 -24.12 7.57
N ASP A 31 20.94 -23.01 8.20
CA ASP A 31 21.02 -22.89 9.67
C ASP A 31 20.74 -21.47 10.16
N CYS A 32 19.57 -20.95 9.79
CA CYS A 32 19.04 -19.67 10.30
C CYS A 32 17.59 -19.82 10.78
N LEU A 33 17.15 -18.86 11.57
CA LEU A 33 15.74 -18.69 11.93
C LEU A 33 15.06 -17.73 10.96
N PHE A 34 13.82 -18.01 10.61
CA PHE A 34 12.92 -17.15 9.85
C PHE A 34 11.89 -16.55 10.81
N VAL A 35 11.77 -15.23 10.78
CA VAL A 35 10.81 -14.48 11.60
C VAL A 35 9.85 -13.76 10.67
N LEU A 36 8.55 -14.02 10.77
CA LEU A 36 7.55 -13.47 9.84
C LEU A 36 7.03 -12.12 10.31
N ASP A 37 6.94 -11.17 9.38
CA ASP A 37 6.24 -9.89 9.55
C ASP A 37 4.72 -10.03 9.34
N ALA A 38 3.94 -9.08 9.86
CA ALA A 38 2.49 -9.06 9.72
C ALA A 38 2.05 -8.93 8.25
N ASN A 39 2.76 -8.14 7.44
CA ASN A 39 2.43 -7.98 6.02
C ASN A 39 2.59 -9.29 5.23
N VAL A 40 3.54 -10.15 5.61
CA VAL A 40 3.75 -11.47 5.03
C VAL A 40 2.64 -12.43 5.43
N LEU A 41 2.11 -12.30 6.65
CA LEU A 41 0.93 -13.04 7.10
C LEU A 41 -0.37 -12.60 6.38
N LEU A 42 -0.42 -11.37 5.88
CA LEU A 42 -1.58 -10.85 5.16
C LEU A 42 -1.52 -11.12 3.65
N LEU A 43 -0.33 -11.41 3.11
CA LEU A 43 -0.11 -11.60 1.69
C LEU A 43 -0.91 -12.75 1.07
N PRO A 44 -1.12 -13.92 1.74
CA PRO A 44 -1.85 -15.02 1.13
C PRO A 44 -3.33 -14.74 0.84
N PHE A 45 -3.89 -13.64 1.36
CA PHE A 45 -5.24 -13.19 0.98
C PHE A 45 -5.31 -12.62 -0.45
N THR A 46 -4.17 -12.32 -1.07
CA THR A 46 -4.08 -11.76 -2.42
C THR A 46 -3.41 -12.67 -3.43
N THR A 47 -2.91 -13.83 -3.01
CA THR A 47 -2.27 -14.83 -3.89
C THR A 47 -3.28 -15.86 -4.37
N ASP A 48 -2.90 -16.64 -5.38
CA ASP A 48 -3.73 -17.75 -5.84
C ASP A 48 -3.69 -18.98 -4.90
N GLY A 49 -4.52 -19.98 -5.22
CA GLY A 49 -4.61 -21.21 -4.42
C GLY A 49 -3.37 -22.10 -4.50
N LYS A 50 -2.62 -22.07 -5.61
CA LYS A 50 -1.36 -22.84 -5.74
C LYS A 50 -0.28 -22.23 -4.85
N SER A 51 -0.16 -20.91 -4.88
CA SER A 51 0.74 -20.13 -4.03
C SER A 51 0.45 -20.37 -2.55
N LEU A 52 -0.83 -20.43 -2.15
CA LEU A 52 -1.20 -20.75 -0.77
C LEU A 52 -0.68 -22.13 -0.32
N GLU A 53 -0.83 -23.17 -1.16
CA GLU A 53 -0.35 -24.51 -0.84
C GLU A 53 1.19 -24.60 -0.80
N GLU A 54 1.90 -23.87 -1.68
CA GLU A 54 3.36 -23.81 -1.61
C GLU A 54 3.86 -23.05 -0.38
N ILE A 55 3.21 -21.95 0.00
CA ILE A 55 3.48 -21.25 1.27
C ILE A 55 3.27 -22.20 2.45
N LYS A 56 2.15 -22.95 2.44
CA LYS A 56 1.86 -23.97 3.45
C LYS A 56 2.98 -25.00 3.54
N ARG A 57 3.43 -25.54 2.40
CA ARG A 57 4.52 -26.54 2.33
C ARG A 57 5.79 -26.00 2.97
N ILE A 58 6.21 -24.79 2.60
CA ILE A 58 7.46 -24.20 3.09
C ILE A 58 7.38 -23.85 4.58
N TYR A 59 6.27 -23.27 5.03
CA TYR A 59 6.06 -23.00 6.45
C TYR A 59 6.09 -24.30 7.26
N THR A 60 5.45 -25.36 6.77
CA THR A 60 5.45 -26.68 7.40
C THR A 60 6.87 -27.22 7.55
N THR A 61 7.69 -27.15 6.50
CA THR A 61 9.10 -27.55 6.56
C THR A 61 9.87 -26.77 7.62
N LEU A 62 9.79 -25.43 7.58
CA LEU A 62 10.52 -24.57 8.53
C LEU A 62 10.07 -24.77 9.98
N VAL A 63 8.78 -25.05 10.18
CA VAL A 63 8.19 -25.37 11.48
C VAL A 63 8.73 -26.71 12.01
N HIS A 64 8.74 -27.76 11.17
CA HIS A 64 9.30 -29.06 11.57
C HIS A 64 10.79 -28.98 11.94
N GLU A 65 11.53 -28.09 11.30
CA GLU A 65 12.94 -27.82 11.60
C GLU A 65 13.14 -26.89 12.82
N ASN A 66 12.07 -26.38 13.44
CA ASN A 66 12.07 -25.38 14.51
C ASN A 66 12.76 -24.05 14.14
N ARG A 67 12.53 -23.62 12.91
CA ARG A 67 13.17 -22.44 12.31
C ARG A 67 12.22 -21.30 12.00
N LEU A 68 10.90 -21.46 12.13
CA LEU A 68 9.93 -20.42 11.85
C LEU A 68 9.31 -19.87 13.13
N TYR A 69 9.29 -18.54 13.27
CA TYR A 69 8.69 -17.84 14.40
C TYR A 69 7.93 -16.60 13.95
N ILE A 70 6.99 -16.15 14.78
CA ILE A 70 6.17 -14.97 14.53
C ILE A 70 6.26 -14.08 15.77
N PRO A 71 6.67 -12.81 15.65
CA PRO A 71 6.59 -11.87 16.76
C PRO A 71 5.14 -11.70 17.24
N SER A 72 4.95 -11.63 18.55
CA SER A 72 3.65 -11.36 19.17
C SER A 72 3.03 -10.07 18.61
N GLN A 73 3.83 -9.01 18.45
CA GLN A 73 3.33 -7.77 17.83
C GLN A 73 2.87 -7.97 16.38
N ALA A 74 3.61 -8.74 15.57
CA ALA A 74 3.22 -9.03 14.19
C ALA A 74 1.93 -9.87 14.11
N ALA A 75 1.75 -10.80 15.06
CA ALA A 75 0.51 -11.57 15.18
C ALA A 75 -0.68 -10.67 15.52
N ARG A 76 -0.52 -9.69 16.43
CA ARG A 76 -1.57 -8.70 16.75
C ARG A 76 -1.94 -7.85 15.54
N GLU A 77 -0.94 -7.37 14.80
CA GLU A 77 -1.17 -6.59 13.59
C GLU A 77 -1.86 -7.40 12.48
N TYR A 78 -1.52 -8.69 12.35
CA TYR A 78 -2.25 -9.60 11.48
C TYR A 78 -3.73 -9.70 11.89
N LEU A 79 -4.01 -9.91 13.18
CA LEU A 79 -5.38 -10.06 13.70
C LEU A 79 -6.24 -8.81 13.42
N ASP A 80 -5.67 -7.62 13.63
CA ASP A 80 -6.35 -6.35 13.36
C ASP A 80 -6.67 -6.17 11.86
N ASN A 81 -5.72 -6.51 10.99
CA ASN A 81 -5.82 -6.24 9.55
C ASN A 81 -6.50 -7.36 8.75
N ARG A 82 -6.63 -8.56 9.31
CA ARG A 82 -7.27 -9.72 8.66
C ARG A 82 -8.69 -9.41 8.19
N SER A 83 -9.48 -8.77 9.05
CA SER A 83 -10.89 -8.42 8.74
C SER A 83 -10.98 -7.46 7.55
N THR A 84 -10.06 -6.50 7.47
CA THR A 84 -9.92 -5.57 6.35
C THR A 84 -9.63 -6.31 5.05
N LYS A 85 -8.68 -7.27 5.05
CA LYS A 85 -8.37 -8.06 3.84
C LYS A 85 -9.55 -8.88 3.34
N LEU A 86 -10.29 -9.51 4.23
CA LEU A 86 -11.51 -10.23 3.85
C LEU A 86 -12.59 -9.29 3.30
N THR A 87 -12.71 -8.08 3.86
CA THR A 87 -13.65 -7.07 3.37
C THR A 87 -13.25 -6.54 2.00
N GLU A 88 -11.95 -6.30 1.76
CA GLU A 88 -11.41 -5.93 0.44
C GLU A 88 -11.68 -7.01 -0.60
N LEU A 89 -11.44 -8.28 -0.25
CA LEU A 89 -11.75 -9.42 -1.12
C LEU A 89 -13.24 -9.47 -1.45
N TYR A 90 -14.10 -9.39 -0.44
CA TYR A 90 -15.56 -9.39 -0.63
C TYR A 90 -16.01 -8.25 -1.54
N LYS A 91 -15.50 -7.03 -1.30
CA LYS A 91 -15.80 -5.86 -2.11
C LYS A 91 -15.37 -6.04 -3.56
N SER A 92 -14.15 -6.56 -3.80
CA SER A 92 -13.64 -6.78 -5.16
C SER A 92 -14.51 -7.74 -6.00
N ILE A 93 -15.17 -8.71 -5.34
CA ILE A 93 -16.11 -9.63 -5.99
C ILE A 93 -17.48 -8.97 -6.15
N SER A 94 -17.94 -8.27 -5.10
CA SER A 94 -19.23 -7.57 -5.09
C SER A 94 -19.31 -6.49 -6.16
N ASP A 95 -18.25 -5.71 -6.38
CA ASP A 95 -18.20 -4.63 -7.37
C ASP A 95 -18.33 -5.16 -8.81
N LYS A 96 -18.00 -6.44 -9.07
CA LYS A 96 -18.24 -7.10 -10.36
C LYS A 96 -19.72 -7.39 -10.61
N SER A 97 -20.54 -7.45 -9.57
CA SER A 97 -21.99 -7.68 -9.71
C SER A 97 -22.75 -6.45 -10.26
N SER A 98 -22.23 -5.25 -10.03
CA SER A 98 -22.82 -3.98 -10.47
C SER A 98 -22.54 -3.61 -11.92
N GLN A 99 -21.77 -4.42 -12.66
CA GLN A 99 -21.51 -4.16 -14.07
C GLN A 99 -22.78 -4.45 -14.90
N ASN A 100 -23.33 -3.40 -15.52
CA ASN A 100 -24.47 -3.51 -16.43
C ASN A 100 -23.97 -3.71 -17.85
N PHE A 101 -24.43 -4.80 -18.48
CA PHE A 101 -24.25 -5.02 -19.91
C PHE A 101 -25.28 -4.19 -20.67
N LYS A 102 -24.85 -3.46 -21.69
CA LYS A 102 -25.74 -2.70 -22.56
C LYS A 102 -26.20 -3.60 -23.71
N TYR A 103 -27.49 -3.85 -23.74
CA TYR A 103 -28.15 -4.63 -24.80
C TYR A 103 -28.54 -3.74 -25.97
N VAL A 104 -28.76 -4.33 -27.14
CA VAL A 104 -29.29 -3.61 -28.28
C VAL A 104 -30.77 -3.37 -28.01
N CYS A 105 -31.21 -2.12 -28.15
CA CYS A 105 -32.62 -1.80 -27.95
C CYS A 105 -33.43 -2.29 -29.15
N PRO A 106 -34.59 -2.96 -28.96
CA PRO A 106 -35.42 -3.42 -30.07
C PRO A 106 -35.76 -2.28 -31.04
N HIS A 107 -35.46 -2.44 -32.33
CA HIS A 107 -35.75 -1.42 -33.35
C HIS A 107 -36.72 -1.94 -34.42
N PRO A 108 -37.95 -1.38 -34.53
CA PRO A 108 -38.99 -1.89 -35.44
C PRO A 108 -38.59 -1.94 -36.92
N LEU A 109 -37.72 -1.04 -37.38
CA LEU A 109 -37.24 -1.02 -38.78
C LEU A 109 -36.37 -2.24 -39.14
N LEU A 110 -35.74 -2.87 -38.14
CA LEU A 110 -34.82 -3.99 -38.34
C LEU A 110 -35.56 -5.34 -38.27
N SER A 111 -36.84 -5.33 -37.87
CA SER A 111 -37.71 -6.49 -37.80
C SER A 111 -37.96 -7.05 -39.21
N GLY A 112 -37.17 -8.06 -39.58
CA GLY A 112 -37.19 -8.69 -40.90
C GLY A 112 -35.81 -8.99 -41.50
N MET A 113 -34.73 -8.43 -40.93
CA MET A 113 -33.36 -8.79 -41.29
C MET A 113 -32.94 -10.07 -40.57
N GLU A 114 -32.35 -11.02 -41.31
CA GLU A 114 -31.84 -12.29 -40.75
C GLU A 114 -30.72 -12.02 -39.74
N GLU A 115 -29.82 -11.08 -40.07
CA GLU A 115 -28.71 -10.66 -39.21
C GLU A 115 -29.18 -10.08 -37.88
N TYR A 116 -30.32 -9.38 -37.89
CA TYR A 116 -30.91 -8.80 -36.68
C TYR A 116 -31.58 -9.87 -35.81
N ALA A 117 -32.20 -10.89 -36.41
CA ALA A 117 -32.74 -12.03 -35.67
C ALA A 117 -31.64 -12.87 -35.00
N GLU A 118 -30.51 -13.10 -35.69
CA GLU A 118 -29.33 -13.75 -35.10
C GLU A 118 -28.76 -12.96 -33.92
N LEU A 119 -28.68 -11.63 -34.05
CA LEU A 119 -28.24 -10.73 -33.00
C LEU A 119 -29.15 -10.80 -31.76
N GLU A 120 -30.47 -10.81 -31.94
CA GLU A 120 -31.44 -10.98 -30.85
C GLU A 120 -31.28 -12.34 -30.15
N GLN A 121 -30.98 -13.41 -30.91
CA GLN A 121 -30.73 -14.73 -30.33
C GLN A 121 -29.44 -14.76 -29.49
N LEU A 122 -28.35 -14.16 -29.98
CA LEU A 122 -27.10 -14.01 -29.23
C LEU A 122 -27.31 -13.18 -27.96
N GLU A 123 -28.13 -12.13 -28.04
CA GLU A 123 -28.47 -11.30 -26.88
C GLU A 123 -29.21 -12.11 -25.81
N ASN A 124 -30.16 -12.97 -26.21
CA ASN A 124 -30.87 -13.84 -25.27
C ASN A 124 -29.93 -14.85 -24.60
N ASN A 125 -29.04 -15.48 -25.37
CA ASN A 125 -28.02 -16.38 -24.82
C ASN A 125 -27.12 -15.65 -23.80
N LEU A 126 -26.75 -14.40 -24.10
CA LEU A 126 -25.96 -13.57 -23.20
C LEU A 126 -26.73 -13.19 -21.93
N LYS A 127 -28.03 -12.87 -22.02
CA LYS A 127 -28.89 -12.63 -20.84
C LYS A 127 -28.89 -13.84 -19.91
N ASP A 128 -29.03 -15.04 -20.45
CA ASP A 128 -29.02 -16.28 -19.68
C ASP A 128 -27.64 -16.54 -19.04
N ALA A 129 -26.56 -16.37 -19.81
CA ALA A 129 -25.19 -16.49 -19.30
C ALA A 129 -24.90 -15.47 -18.18
N LEU A 130 -25.33 -14.23 -18.33
CA LEU A 130 -25.18 -13.18 -17.31
C LEU A 130 -26.01 -13.48 -16.05
N LYS A 131 -27.21 -14.04 -16.20
CA LYS A 131 -28.03 -14.49 -15.06
C LYS A 131 -27.33 -15.63 -14.31
N ALA A 132 -26.81 -16.62 -15.02
CA ALA A 132 -26.05 -17.72 -14.43
C ALA A 132 -24.78 -17.23 -13.71
N TYR A 133 -24.03 -16.32 -14.34
CA TYR A 133 -22.87 -15.66 -13.74
C TYR A 133 -23.23 -14.92 -12.44
N ARG A 134 -24.28 -14.09 -12.46
CA ARG A 134 -24.74 -13.35 -11.26
C ARG A 134 -25.15 -14.29 -10.14
N ASN A 135 -25.87 -15.37 -10.45
CA ASN A 135 -26.22 -16.39 -9.45
C ASN A 135 -24.97 -17.03 -8.84
N LYS A 136 -23.97 -17.39 -9.65
CA LYS A 136 -22.74 -17.98 -9.15
C LYS A 136 -21.92 -17.00 -8.32
N LEU A 137 -21.88 -15.73 -8.73
CA LEU A 137 -21.25 -14.64 -7.98
C LEU A 137 -21.88 -14.50 -6.58
N GLN A 138 -23.21 -14.49 -6.48
CA GLN A 138 -23.91 -14.41 -5.19
C GLN A 138 -23.65 -15.63 -4.30
N GLN A 139 -23.59 -16.84 -4.89
CA GLN A 139 -23.17 -18.04 -4.15
C GLN A 139 -21.74 -17.90 -3.60
N THR A 140 -20.81 -17.39 -4.42
CA THR A 140 -19.42 -17.15 -3.98
C THR A 140 -19.35 -16.14 -2.85
N LEU A 141 -20.05 -15.00 -2.96
CA LEU A 141 -20.11 -13.99 -1.88
C LEU A 141 -20.67 -14.58 -0.59
N THR A 142 -21.69 -15.42 -0.69
CA THR A 142 -22.28 -16.13 0.46
C THR A 142 -21.25 -17.07 1.10
N SER A 143 -20.50 -17.83 0.31
CA SER A 143 -19.42 -18.70 0.80
C SER A 143 -18.33 -17.90 1.53
N VAL A 144 -17.87 -16.79 0.96
CA VAL A 144 -16.87 -15.90 1.58
C VAL A 144 -17.39 -15.34 2.90
N LYS A 145 -18.65 -14.87 2.94
CA LYS A 145 -19.29 -14.37 4.16
C LYS A 145 -19.39 -15.44 5.24
N ASN A 146 -19.64 -16.69 4.85
CA ASN A 146 -19.78 -17.82 5.77
C ASN A 146 -18.45 -18.34 6.33
N TRP A 147 -17.29 -17.88 5.82
CA TRP A 147 -16.00 -18.30 6.36
C TRP A 147 -15.82 -17.87 7.82
N GLY A 148 -16.23 -16.67 8.20
CA GLY A 148 -16.00 -16.15 9.55
C GLY A 148 -14.50 -16.19 9.92
N TRP A 149 -14.12 -17.07 10.84
CA TRP A 149 -12.72 -17.34 11.26
C TRP A 149 -12.07 -18.55 10.59
N ASN A 150 -12.79 -19.22 9.70
CA ASN A 150 -12.42 -20.48 9.04
C ASN A 150 -12.18 -20.29 7.53
N ASP A 151 -11.67 -19.14 7.12
CA ASP A 151 -11.21 -18.94 5.74
C ASP A 151 -9.95 -19.78 5.45
N PRO A 152 -9.59 -19.99 4.16
CA PRO A 152 -8.47 -20.84 3.78
C PRO A 152 -7.13 -20.44 4.41
N VAL A 153 -6.83 -19.13 4.53
CA VAL A 153 -5.58 -18.64 5.08
C VAL A 153 -5.51 -18.89 6.58
N SER A 154 -6.58 -18.56 7.31
CA SER A 154 -6.61 -18.79 8.76
C SER A 154 -6.56 -20.28 9.11
N LYS A 155 -7.23 -21.13 8.33
CA LYS A 155 -7.12 -22.60 8.49
C LYS A 155 -5.70 -23.08 8.31
N MET A 156 -5.03 -22.63 7.25
CA MET A 156 -3.62 -22.96 7.00
C MET A 156 -2.73 -22.53 8.18
N TYR A 157 -2.94 -21.35 8.74
CA TYR A 157 -2.18 -20.89 9.89
C TYR A 157 -2.46 -21.67 11.17
N HIS A 158 -3.72 -22.02 11.46
CA HIS A 158 -4.05 -22.88 12.59
C HIS A 158 -3.39 -24.25 12.48
N GLU A 159 -3.26 -24.79 11.26
CA GLU A 159 -2.63 -26.09 11.02
C GLU A 159 -1.10 -26.04 11.13
N VAL A 160 -0.47 -24.96 10.69
CA VAL A 160 0.99 -24.93 10.48
C VAL A 160 1.74 -24.08 11.51
N LEU A 161 1.15 -22.98 11.98
CA LEU A 161 1.85 -21.97 12.80
C LEU A 161 1.55 -22.07 14.30
N ASP A 162 0.86 -23.15 14.72
CA ASP A 162 0.58 -23.39 16.12
C ASP A 162 1.88 -23.48 16.95
N GLY A 163 1.90 -22.80 18.09
CA GLY A 163 3.07 -22.71 18.97
C GLY A 163 4.28 -21.94 18.40
N ARG A 164 4.13 -21.19 17.31
CA ARG A 164 5.24 -20.42 16.68
C ARG A 164 5.22 -18.92 16.97
N ILE A 165 4.18 -18.45 17.65
CA ILE A 165 4.11 -17.07 18.13
C ILE A 165 5.05 -16.93 19.34
N LEU A 166 5.92 -15.93 19.31
CA LEU A 166 6.85 -15.63 20.39
C LEU A 166 6.11 -15.05 21.59
N ASP A 167 6.60 -15.34 22.79
CA ASP A 167 6.14 -14.72 24.02
C ASP A 167 6.79 -13.34 24.21
N ASP A 168 6.00 -12.36 24.64
CA ASP A 168 6.43 -10.99 24.90
C ASP A 168 6.48 -10.63 26.40
N ASP A 169 6.36 -11.60 27.30
CA ASP A 169 6.50 -11.42 28.76
C ASP A 169 7.83 -10.78 29.18
N HIS A 170 8.88 -10.96 28.36
CA HIS A 170 10.20 -10.37 28.59
C HIS A 170 10.26 -8.86 28.26
N ILE A 171 9.24 -8.32 27.57
CA ILE A 171 9.21 -6.91 27.15
C ILE A 171 8.80 -6.03 28.33
N ASN A 172 9.70 -5.14 28.73
CA ASN A 172 9.41 -4.10 29.71
C ASN A 172 8.99 -2.80 29.02
N VAL A 173 7.74 -2.38 29.22
CA VAL A 173 7.18 -1.16 28.60
C VAL A 173 8.04 0.08 28.84
N LYS A 174 8.55 0.30 30.06
CA LYS A 174 9.39 1.48 30.37
C LYS A 174 10.70 1.46 29.61
N THR A 175 11.28 0.28 29.42
CA THR A 175 12.50 0.09 28.63
C THR A 175 12.24 0.40 27.17
N VAL A 176 11.12 -0.11 26.62
CA VAL A 176 10.72 0.16 25.23
C VAL A 176 10.42 1.64 25.01
N GLU A 177 9.72 2.31 25.93
CA GLU A 177 9.46 3.76 25.85
C GLU A 177 10.75 4.58 25.86
N SER A 178 11.69 4.22 26.74
CA SER A 178 13.01 4.86 26.79
C SER A 178 13.80 4.64 25.51
N ASP A 179 13.77 3.43 24.95
CA ASP A 179 14.47 3.11 23.70
C ASP A 179 13.80 3.81 22.51
N LEU A 180 12.47 3.85 22.45
CA LEU A 180 11.72 4.57 21.44
C LEU A 180 12.09 6.06 21.44
N LYS A 181 12.11 6.69 22.62
CA LYS A 181 12.56 8.08 22.75
C LYS A 181 13.99 8.27 22.25
N ARG A 182 14.91 7.40 22.66
CA ARG A 182 16.30 7.43 22.21
C ARG A 182 16.41 7.31 20.69
N ARG A 183 15.66 6.38 20.09
CA ARG A 183 15.62 6.14 18.64
C ARG A 183 15.04 7.34 17.88
N ASN A 184 13.98 7.96 18.40
CA ASN A 184 13.40 9.20 17.87
C ASN A 184 14.40 10.36 17.88
N ASP A 185 15.06 10.60 19.02
CA ASP A 185 16.01 11.70 19.18
C ASP A 185 17.21 11.55 18.23
N HIS A 186 17.69 10.32 18.01
CA HIS A 186 18.90 10.05 17.22
C HIS A 186 18.64 9.58 15.79
N LYS A 187 17.36 9.40 15.39
CA LYS A 187 16.92 8.86 14.10
C LYS A 187 17.45 7.45 13.83
N ILE A 188 17.34 6.58 14.83
CA ILE A 188 17.82 5.19 14.79
C ILE A 188 16.66 4.26 14.44
N PRO A 189 16.77 3.42 13.39
CA PRO A 189 15.74 2.44 13.06
C PRO A 189 15.71 1.26 14.06
N PRO A 190 14.61 0.48 14.14
CA PRO A 190 13.34 0.72 13.48
C PRO A 190 12.38 1.53 14.37
N GLY A 191 11.34 2.12 13.78
CA GLY A 191 10.25 2.83 14.43
C GLY A 191 10.39 4.35 14.51
N TYR A 192 11.57 4.95 14.30
CA TYR A 192 11.72 6.41 14.54
C TYR A 192 10.91 7.30 13.59
N LYS A 193 10.53 6.77 12.43
CA LYS A 193 9.69 7.48 11.45
C LYS A 193 8.22 7.50 11.83
N ASP A 194 7.80 6.68 12.79
CA ASP A 194 6.42 6.57 13.26
C ASP A 194 6.13 7.50 14.45
N GLY A 195 7.09 8.34 14.87
CA GLY A 195 6.93 9.27 15.97
C GLY A 195 5.82 10.33 15.82
N SER A 196 5.20 10.44 14.64
CA SER A 196 4.03 11.29 14.38
C SER A 196 2.68 10.57 14.49
N LYS A 197 2.63 9.24 14.62
CA LYS A 197 1.36 8.48 14.75
C LYS A 197 0.80 8.60 16.16
N GLU A 198 -0.52 8.74 16.34
CA GLU A 198 -1.09 8.87 17.70
C GLU A 198 -1.10 7.54 18.49
N ALA A 199 -1.08 6.39 17.80
CA ALA A 199 -1.10 5.06 18.37
C ALA A 199 -0.15 4.10 17.64
N ASN A 200 0.26 3.02 18.32
CA ASN A 200 1.16 1.98 17.82
C ASN A 200 2.51 2.49 17.25
N GLN A 201 3.03 3.61 17.77
CA GLN A 201 4.34 4.15 17.37
C GLN A 201 5.50 3.17 17.60
N ALA A 202 5.34 2.24 18.55
CA ALA A 202 6.35 1.27 18.93
C ALA A 202 6.23 -0.08 18.21
N GLY A 203 5.29 -0.27 17.28
CA GLY A 203 5.03 -1.58 16.65
C GLY A 203 6.28 -2.21 16.04
N ASP A 204 6.92 -1.51 15.09
CA ASP A 204 8.17 -1.95 14.47
C ASP A 204 9.31 -2.17 15.49
N LEU A 205 9.32 -1.39 16.58
CA LEU A 205 10.32 -1.52 17.66
C LEU A 205 10.08 -2.77 18.51
N LEU A 206 8.83 -3.10 18.85
CA LEU A 206 8.48 -4.30 19.60
C LEU A 206 8.90 -5.54 18.81
N ILE A 207 8.58 -5.61 17.52
CA ILE A 207 9.04 -6.67 16.61
C ILE A 207 10.57 -6.81 16.66
N TRP A 208 11.29 -5.69 16.64
CA TRP A 208 12.75 -5.70 16.71
C TRP A 208 13.30 -6.25 18.03
N HIS A 209 12.72 -5.86 19.17
CA HIS A 209 13.10 -6.40 20.48
C HIS A 209 12.87 -7.92 20.56
N GLU A 210 11.76 -8.41 20.03
CA GLU A 210 11.46 -9.84 19.98
C GLU A 210 12.46 -10.61 19.08
N ILE A 211 12.82 -10.06 17.92
CA ILE A 211 13.85 -10.62 17.03
C ILE A 211 15.19 -10.74 17.75
N LEU A 212 15.62 -9.67 18.42
CA LEU A 212 16.88 -9.65 19.17
C LEU A 212 16.87 -10.66 20.32
N HIS A 213 15.74 -10.77 21.03
CA HIS A 213 15.57 -11.71 22.13
C HIS A 213 15.66 -13.16 21.64
N LEU A 214 14.90 -13.51 20.60
CA LEU A 214 14.93 -14.84 19.99
C LEU A 214 16.33 -15.22 19.51
N ALA A 215 17.00 -14.31 18.79
CA ALA A 215 18.32 -14.56 18.24
C ALA A 215 19.37 -14.79 19.33
N LYS A 216 19.30 -14.04 20.44
CA LYS A 216 20.15 -14.25 21.62
C LYS A 216 19.91 -15.59 22.28
N GLN A 217 18.65 -15.93 22.53
CA GLN A 217 18.29 -17.18 23.19
C GLN A 217 18.73 -18.40 22.39
N GLN A 218 18.55 -18.37 21.07
CA GLN A 218 18.85 -19.50 20.19
C GLN A 218 20.29 -19.46 19.66
N ASN A 219 21.01 -18.34 19.84
CA ASN A 219 22.35 -18.09 19.31
C ASN A 219 22.44 -18.40 17.79
N LYS A 220 21.47 -17.93 17.01
CA LYS A 220 21.36 -18.19 15.57
C LYS A 220 21.28 -16.91 14.73
N ASP A 221 21.70 -17.04 13.48
CA ASP A 221 21.45 -16.04 12.45
C ASP A 221 19.93 -15.94 12.18
N VAL A 222 19.44 -14.76 11.83
CA VAL A 222 18.01 -14.50 11.59
C VAL A 222 17.78 -13.88 10.22
N VAL A 223 16.75 -14.39 9.54
CA VAL A 223 16.12 -13.79 8.37
C VAL A 223 14.74 -13.28 8.79
N PHE A 224 14.57 -11.96 8.79
CA PHE A 224 13.26 -11.35 8.93
C PHE A 224 12.55 -11.36 7.56
N VAL A 225 11.40 -12.00 7.48
CA VAL A 225 10.63 -12.10 6.24
C VAL A 225 9.62 -10.96 6.23
N SER A 226 9.86 -9.96 5.39
CA SER A 226 8.99 -8.80 5.24
C SER A 226 8.89 -8.39 3.77
N GLY A 227 7.65 -8.20 3.31
CA GLY A 227 7.38 -7.65 1.97
C GLY A 227 7.52 -6.13 1.91
N ASP A 228 7.69 -5.46 3.05
CA ASP A 228 7.79 -4.01 3.12
C ASP A 228 9.25 -3.56 3.07
N ALA A 229 9.63 -2.98 1.94
CA ALA A 229 10.86 -2.25 1.82
C ALA A 229 10.73 -0.89 2.53
N LYS A 230 10.41 -0.77 3.82
CA LYS A 230 10.43 0.53 4.50
C LYS A 230 11.86 1.09 4.47
N SER A 231 12.01 2.40 4.27
CA SER A 231 13.33 3.07 4.34
C SER A 231 13.94 3.07 5.76
N ASP A 232 13.14 2.64 6.73
CA ASP A 232 13.52 2.41 8.10
C ASP A 232 14.24 1.07 8.28
N TRP A 233 13.91 0.07 7.46
CA TRP A 233 14.53 -1.25 7.49
C TRP A 233 15.60 -1.42 6.42
N PHE A 234 15.51 -0.69 5.30
CA PHE A 234 16.41 -0.81 4.15
C PHE A 234 17.07 0.49 3.70
N HIS A 235 18.27 0.36 3.14
CA HIS A 235 18.78 1.30 2.16
C HIS A 235 18.10 1.06 0.80
N LYS A 236 17.68 2.15 0.15
CA LYS A 236 17.00 2.11 -1.15
C LYS A 236 17.78 2.83 -2.23
N SER A 237 17.68 2.33 -3.46
CA SER A 237 17.95 3.08 -4.68
C SER A 237 16.75 2.94 -5.61
N ASP A 238 16.23 4.05 -6.14
CA ASP A 238 15.09 4.06 -7.07
C ASP A 238 13.93 3.14 -6.65
N LYS A 239 13.54 3.24 -5.37
CA LYS A 239 12.49 2.46 -4.71
C LYS A 239 12.80 0.97 -4.48
N LYS A 240 13.89 0.43 -5.05
CA LYS A 240 14.36 -0.94 -4.80
C LYS A 240 15.14 -1.03 -3.48
N ALA A 241 14.77 -1.97 -2.62
CA ALA A 241 15.56 -2.33 -1.45
C ALA A 241 16.88 -2.96 -1.90
N ILE A 242 18.01 -2.48 -1.36
CA ILE A 242 19.34 -3.01 -1.70
C ILE A 242 19.87 -3.89 -0.57
N TYR A 243 19.96 -3.34 0.64
CA TYR A 243 20.42 -4.05 1.83
C TYR A 243 19.78 -3.48 3.09
N PRO A 244 19.66 -4.28 4.17
CA PRO A 244 19.17 -3.79 5.45
C PRO A 244 19.99 -2.61 5.97
N ARG A 245 19.37 -1.73 6.74
CA ARG A 245 20.07 -0.63 7.41
C ARG A 245 21.22 -1.18 8.25
N PHE A 246 22.43 -0.65 8.03
CA PHE A 246 23.61 -1.14 8.73
C PHE A 246 23.49 -0.94 10.25
N GLU A 247 22.73 0.07 10.71
CA GLU A 247 22.40 0.26 12.12
C GLU A 247 21.73 -0.98 12.74
N LEU A 248 20.79 -1.61 12.03
CA LEU A 248 20.10 -2.82 12.49
C LEU A 248 21.04 -4.02 12.49
N VAL A 249 21.84 -4.16 11.44
CA VAL A 249 22.82 -5.25 11.30
C VAL A 249 23.86 -5.17 12.41
N ASP A 250 24.38 -3.98 12.71
CA ASP A 250 25.39 -3.78 13.74
C ASP A 250 24.81 -3.96 15.14
N GLU A 251 23.61 -3.42 15.41
CA GLU A 251 22.91 -3.67 16.69
C GLU A 251 22.67 -5.17 16.90
N PHE A 252 22.15 -5.88 15.89
CA PHE A 252 21.95 -7.32 15.96
C PHE A 252 23.25 -8.06 16.25
N ARG A 253 24.32 -7.74 15.50
CA ARG A 253 25.66 -8.32 15.68
C ARG A 253 26.16 -8.15 17.11
N GLU A 254 26.06 -6.95 17.67
CA GLU A 254 26.50 -6.67 19.04
C GLU A 254 25.71 -7.44 20.08
N GLN A 255 24.40 -7.54 19.87
CA GLN A 255 23.49 -8.18 20.79
C GLN A 255 23.57 -9.72 20.73
N THR A 256 24.08 -10.29 19.63
CA THR A 256 24.10 -11.74 19.38
C THR A 256 25.50 -12.33 19.24
N GLU A 257 26.53 -11.62 19.72
CA GLU A 257 27.93 -12.07 19.69
C GLU A 257 28.43 -12.39 18.26
N GLY A 258 27.96 -11.64 17.26
CA GLY A 258 28.46 -11.73 15.88
C GLY A 258 27.57 -12.48 14.88
N LYS A 259 26.33 -12.81 15.22
CA LYS A 259 25.37 -13.39 14.26
C LYS A 259 24.91 -12.35 13.22
N THR A 260 24.34 -12.88 12.16
CA THR A 260 23.93 -12.16 10.95
C THR A 260 22.43 -11.95 10.95
N PHE A 261 22.03 -10.75 10.55
CA PHE A 261 20.65 -10.38 10.30
C PHE A 261 20.44 -10.06 8.82
N HIS A 262 19.41 -10.65 8.22
CA HIS A 262 18.97 -10.35 6.87
C HIS A 262 17.48 -10.07 6.84
N ILE A 263 17.04 -9.40 5.78
CA ILE A 263 15.63 -9.22 5.48
C ILE A 263 15.39 -9.76 4.08
N MET A 264 14.35 -10.58 3.92
CA MET A 264 13.94 -11.16 2.64
C MET A 264 12.44 -10.96 2.42
N SER A 265 12.04 -10.81 1.16
CA SER A 265 10.63 -10.90 0.79
C SER A 265 10.15 -12.35 0.86
N LEU A 266 8.83 -12.57 0.89
CA LEU A 266 8.28 -13.94 0.86
C LEU A 266 8.63 -14.60 -0.48
N SER A 267 8.54 -13.88 -1.60
CA SER A 267 8.94 -14.38 -2.93
C SER A 267 10.40 -14.90 -2.95
N GLN A 268 11.34 -14.19 -2.29
CA GLN A 268 12.73 -14.63 -2.16
C GLN A 268 12.87 -15.89 -1.29
N VAL A 269 12.10 -15.99 -0.21
CA VAL A 269 12.06 -17.20 0.61
C VAL A 269 11.54 -18.38 -0.22
N LEU A 270 10.42 -18.21 -0.94
CA LEU A 270 9.85 -19.25 -1.81
C LEU A 270 10.87 -19.73 -2.85
N SER A 271 11.57 -18.81 -3.52
CA SER A 271 12.64 -19.15 -4.47
C SER A 271 13.80 -19.90 -3.81
N THR A 272 14.18 -19.52 -2.59
CA THR A 272 15.26 -20.19 -1.83
C THR A 272 14.93 -21.64 -1.47
N PHE A 273 13.64 -21.96 -1.31
CA PHE A 273 13.11 -23.29 -1.03
C PHE A 273 12.52 -23.98 -2.26
N GLU A 274 13.00 -23.59 -3.44
CA GLU A 274 12.74 -24.26 -4.73
C GLU A 274 11.24 -24.34 -5.09
N ALA A 275 10.46 -23.32 -4.71
CA ALA A 275 9.10 -23.16 -5.23
C ALA A 275 9.13 -22.90 -6.75
N SER A 276 8.04 -23.20 -7.44
CA SER A 276 7.96 -22.99 -8.89
C SER A 276 8.00 -21.51 -9.28
N ASP A 277 8.56 -21.20 -10.45
CA ASP A 277 8.65 -19.82 -10.96
C ASP A 277 7.26 -19.16 -11.10
N GLU A 278 6.23 -19.94 -11.41
CA GLU A 278 4.83 -19.47 -11.46
C GLU A 278 4.38 -18.92 -10.10
N VAL A 279 4.66 -19.66 -9.02
CA VAL A 279 4.30 -19.27 -7.65
C VAL A 279 5.14 -18.09 -7.18
N VAL A 280 6.44 -18.10 -7.44
CA VAL A 280 7.33 -16.99 -7.07
C VAL A 280 6.85 -15.69 -7.72
N SER A 281 6.48 -15.73 -9.01
CA SER A 281 5.99 -14.56 -9.74
C SER A 281 4.62 -14.06 -9.24
N ASP A 282 3.70 -14.96 -8.90
CA ASP A 282 2.39 -14.59 -8.32
C ASP A 282 2.55 -13.87 -6.97
N VAL A 283 3.43 -14.40 -6.10
CA VAL A 283 3.72 -13.79 -4.80
C VAL A 283 4.45 -12.45 -4.97
N GLU A 284 5.44 -12.35 -5.85
CA GLU A 284 6.13 -11.09 -6.15
C GLU A 284 5.15 -10.00 -6.64
N SER A 285 4.24 -10.35 -7.55
CA SER A 285 3.19 -9.42 -8.01
C SER A 285 2.27 -8.97 -6.88
N SER A 286 1.97 -9.86 -5.94
CA SER A 286 1.18 -9.53 -4.75
C SER A 286 1.94 -8.59 -3.80
N GLU A 287 3.23 -8.80 -3.62
CA GLU A 287 4.11 -7.92 -2.82
C GLU A 287 4.19 -6.52 -3.41
N GLU A 288 4.37 -6.39 -4.72
CA GLU A 288 4.41 -5.10 -5.41
C GLU A 288 3.09 -4.32 -5.27
N LYS A 289 1.95 -5.01 -5.41
CA LYS A 289 0.61 -4.44 -5.20
C LYS A 289 0.37 -4.02 -3.75
N ALA A 290 0.89 -4.78 -2.80
CA ALA A 290 0.81 -4.43 -1.39
C ALA A 290 1.68 -3.19 -1.09
N ALA A 291 2.92 -3.16 -1.57
CA ALA A 291 3.87 -2.07 -1.36
C ALA A 291 3.39 -0.72 -1.93
N THR A 292 2.64 -0.75 -3.05
CA THR A 292 2.04 0.47 -3.64
C THR A 292 0.86 1.02 -2.83
N LYS A 293 0.13 0.19 -2.09
CA LYS A 293 -0.98 0.63 -1.21
C LYS A 293 -0.51 1.19 0.14
N THR A 294 0.65 0.76 0.64
CA THR A 294 1.14 1.08 1.99
C THR A 294 1.96 2.38 2.05
N GLN A 295 2.31 2.99 0.91
CA GLN A 295 2.80 4.36 0.97
C GLN A 295 1.62 5.25 1.36
N PRO A 296 1.70 6.06 2.44
CA PRO A 296 0.75 7.15 2.57
C PRO A 296 0.84 7.89 1.25
N GLU A 297 -0.30 8.12 0.59
CA GLU A 297 -0.36 8.95 -0.60
C GLU A 297 0.47 10.20 -0.27
N ALA A 298 1.71 10.25 -0.77
CA ALA A 298 2.47 11.47 -0.81
C ALA A 298 1.54 12.35 -1.61
N LYS A 299 0.92 13.34 -0.96
CA LYS A 299 -0.09 14.24 -1.51
C LYS A 299 0.14 14.31 -3.00
N GLN A 300 -0.65 13.56 -3.77
CA GLN A 300 -0.53 13.63 -5.21
C GLN A 300 -0.86 15.07 -5.50
N ASP A 301 0.14 15.85 -5.92
CA ASP A 301 -0.11 17.15 -6.51
C ASP A 301 -1.14 16.86 -7.59
N LYS A 302 -2.37 17.34 -7.35
CA LYS A 302 -3.49 17.15 -8.26
C LYS A 302 -3.03 17.77 -9.57
N VAL A 303 -2.67 16.94 -10.53
CA VAL A 303 -2.52 17.38 -11.91
C VAL A 303 -3.92 17.81 -12.32
N ILE A 304 -4.13 19.12 -12.39
CA ILE A 304 -5.40 19.67 -12.84
C ILE A 304 -5.44 19.49 -14.36
N GLU A 305 -6.30 18.61 -14.85
CA GLU A 305 -6.64 18.58 -16.27
C GLU A 305 -7.50 19.80 -16.61
N GLY A 306 -7.01 20.65 -17.52
CA GLY A 306 -7.72 21.85 -17.96
C GLY A 306 -6.96 22.61 -19.05
N HIS A 307 -7.55 23.69 -19.55
CA HIS A 307 -6.98 24.52 -20.61
C HIS A 307 -6.24 25.72 -20.04
N ASP A 308 -5.02 26.00 -20.53
CA ASP A 308 -4.27 27.20 -20.17
C ASP A 308 -4.98 28.45 -20.71
N VAL A 309 -5.38 29.32 -19.79
CA VAL A 309 -6.08 30.58 -20.05
C VAL A 309 -5.32 31.77 -19.48
N THR A 310 -4.02 31.61 -19.21
CA THR A 310 -3.16 32.62 -18.59
C THR A 310 -3.14 33.91 -19.42
N SER A 311 -3.02 33.81 -20.74
CA SER A 311 -3.03 34.97 -21.64
C SER A 311 -4.37 35.71 -21.69
N GLN A 312 -5.47 35.07 -21.26
CA GLN A 312 -6.82 35.65 -21.31
C GLN A 312 -7.20 36.35 -20.01
N TYR A 313 -6.80 35.80 -18.86
CA TYR A 313 -7.29 36.26 -17.55
C TYR A 313 -6.21 36.80 -16.60
N SER A 314 -4.93 36.70 -16.94
CA SER A 314 -3.83 37.21 -16.08
C SER A 314 -3.96 38.70 -15.76
N GLU A 315 -4.29 39.53 -16.75
CA GLU A 315 -4.52 40.97 -16.55
C GLU A 315 -5.77 41.25 -15.71
N LEU A 316 -6.86 40.49 -15.95
CA LEU A 316 -8.13 40.65 -15.22
C LEU A 316 -7.98 40.27 -13.74
N LEU A 317 -7.23 39.21 -13.45
CA LEU A 317 -7.04 38.66 -12.10
C LEU A 317 -5.83 39.24 -11.37
N GLY A 318 -4.95 39.96 -12.07
CA GLY A 318 -3.74 40.57 -11.51
C GLY A 318 -2.72 39.55 -11.02
N THR A 319 -2.58 38.42 -11.71
CA THR A 319 -1.67 37.34 -11.32
C THR A 319 -0.22 37.64 -11.72
N PRO A 320 0.77 37.27 -10.90
CA PRO A 320 2.19 37.30 -11.28
C PRO A 320 2.49 36.57 -12.59
N ASN A 321 3.53 37.03 -13.31
CA ASN A 321 3.89 36.48 -14.63
C ASN A 321 4.40 35.03 -14.60
N ASP A 322 4.80 34.53 -13.43
CA ASP A 322 5.27 33.16 -13.22
C ASP A 322 4.16 32.20 -12.75
N HIS A 323 2.91 32.68 -12.71
CA HIS A 323 1.74 31.87 -12.35
C HIS A 323 1.02 31.36 -13.61
N LEU A 324 0.43 30.17 -13.49
CA LEU A 324 -0.34 29.52 -14.54
C LEU A 324 -1.83 29.49 -14.17
N LEU A 325 -2.71 29.88 -15.10
CA LEU A 325 -4.16 29.83 -14.94
C LEU A 325 -4.75 28.69 -15.77
N ILE A 326 -5.37 27.71 -15.10
CA ILE A 326 -5.98 26.55 -15.75
C ILE A 326 -7.50 26.62 -15.60
N GLN A 327 -8.21 26.69 -16.71
CA GLN A 327 -9.67 26.55 -16.74
C GLN A 327 -10.06 25.07 -16.61
N THR A 328 -10.88 24.77 -15.60
CA THR A 328 -11.30 23.39 -15.26
C THR A 328 -12.73 23.07 -15.70
N SER A 329 -13.58 24.08 -15.81
CA SER A 329 -14.93 23.92 -16.34
C SER A 329 -15.49 25.23 -16.89
N SER A 330 -16.55 25.11 -17.69
CA SER A 330 -17.34 26.25 -18.16
C SER A 330 -18.82 25.89 -18.15
N THR A 331 -19.66 26.86 -17.81
CA THR A 331 -21.12 26.72 -17.84
C THR A 331 -21.73 28.00 -18.38
N TRP A 332 -22.87 27.88 -19.05
CA TRP A 332 -23.53 29.00 -19.71
C TRP A 332 -24.97 29.17 -19.20
N LYS A 333 -25.42 30.42 -19.07
CA LYS A 333 -26.77 30.71 -18.61
C LYS A 333 -27.33 32.02 -19.18
N GLN A 334 -28.61 31.97 -19.57
CA GLN A 334 -29.38 33.14 -19.98
C GLN A 334 -30.38 33.53 -18.89
N LYS A 335 -30.32 34.79 -18.42
CA LYS A 335 -31.28 35.30 -17.44
C LYS A 335 -31.41 36.82 -17.53
N HIS A 336 -32.63 37.34 -17.41
CA HIS A 336 -32.93 38.79 -17.40
C HIS A 336 -32.34 39.59 -18.58
N GLY A 337 -32.25 38.99 -19.78
CA GLY A 337 -31.74 39.66 -20.97
C GLY A 337 -30.21 39.74 -21.07
N LEU A 338 -29.49 39.03 -20.19
CA LEU A 338 -28.04 38.85 -20.24
C LEU A 338 -27.70 37.39 -20.60
N ASP A 339 -26.69 37.26 -21.45
CA ASP A 339 -26.03 36.02 -21.82
C ASP A 339 -24.76 35.92 -20.98
N THR A 340 -24.66 34.94 -20.08
CA THR A 340 -23.54 34.85 -19.14
C THR A 340 -22.84 33.50 -19.23
N ASP A 341 -21.57 33.51 -19.62
CA ASP A 341 -20.64 32.40 -19.49
C ASP A 341 -19.92 32.47 -18.14
N THR A 342 -19.82 31.34 -17.45
CA THR A 342 -19.14 31.20 -16.16
C THR A 342 -18.02 30.17 -16.27
N TYR A 343 -16.79 30.58 -15.97
CA TYR A 343 -15.58 29.76 -16.06
C TYR A 343 -14.99 29.51 -14.67
N GLU A 344 -14.70 28.25 -14.33
CA GLU A 344 -13.90 27.93 -13.14
C GLU A 344 -12.41 27.85 -13.51
N VAL A 345 -11.60 28.72 -12.91
CA VAL A 345 -10.16 28.84 -13.19
C VAL A 345 -9.35 28.65 -11.91
N SER A 346 -8.36 27.77 -11.93
CA SER A 346 -7.40 27.56 -10.86
C SER A 346 -6.08 28.27 -11.16
N GLU A 347 -5.51 28.96 -10.17
CA GLU A 347 -4.21 29.62 -10.26
C GLU A 347 -3.15 28.76 -9.57
N LEU A 348 -2.10 28.45 -10.32
CA LEU A 348 -0.96 27.66 -9.88
C LEU A 348 0.28 28.55 -9.79
N ASN A 349 1.07 28.38 -8.73
CA ASN A 349 2.38 29.02 -8.62
C ASN A 349 3.43 28.34 -9.53
N SER A 350 4.65 28.87 -9.56
CA SER A 350 5.77 28.33 -10.35
C SER A 350 6.23 26.91 -9.94
N LEU A 351 5.71 26.37 -8.82
CA LEU A 351 5.92 24.99 -8.37
C LEU A 351 4.75 24.06 -8.73
N GLY A 352 3.69 24.56 -9.36
CA GLY A 352 2.51 23.78 -9.73
C GLY A 352 1.47 23.63 -8.62
N GLU A 353 1.58 24.39 -7.53
CA GLU A 353 0.63 24.30 -6.40
C GLU A 353 -0.54 25.28 -6.60
N ILE A 354 -1.77 24.83 -6.30
CA ILE A 354 -2.97 25.69 -6.38
C ILE A 354 -2.95 26.69 -5.23
N ILE A 355 -2.88 27.97 -5.57
CA ILE A 355 -2.91 29.08 -4.60
C ILE A 355 -4.28 29.77 -4.54
N ALA A 356 -5.09 29.65 -5.59
CA ALA A 356 -6.42 30.24 -5.63
C ALA A 356 -7.34 29.58 -6.68
N ASN A 357 -8.64 29.74 -6.51
CA ASN A 357 -9.63 29.43 -7.54
C ASN A 357 -10.53 30.64 -7.77
N TYR A 358 -10.99 30.78 -9.01
CA TYR A 358 -11.79 31.89 -9.51
C TYR A 358 -13.00 31.37 -10.26
N GLU A 359 -14.14 32.01 -10.05
CA GLU A 359 -15.27 31.97 -10.98
C GLU A 359 -15.25 33.26 -11.79
N ILE A 360 -15.07 33.17 -13.10
CA ILE A 360 -15.10 34.31 -14.01
C ILE A 360 -16.44 34.33 -14.71
N TYR A 361 -17.14 35.45 -14.64
CA TYR A 361 -18.44 35.69 -15.25
C TYR A 361 -18.25 36.66 -16.42
N ASP A 362 -18.40 36.15 -17.64
CA ASP A 362 -18.44 36.92 -18.88
C ASP A 362 -19.91 37.14 -19.25
N SER A 363 -20.39 38.39 -19.21
CA SER A 363 -21.80 38.73 -19.47
C SER A 363 -21.95 39.70 -20.63
N THR A 364 -22.82 39.38 -21.58
CA THR A 364 -23.20 40.23 -22.70
C THR A 364 -24.70 40.54 -22.69
N ALA A 365 -25.06 41.83 -22.81
CA ALA A 365 -26.45 42.24 -22.96
C ALA A 365 -27.01 41.79 -24.31
N MET A 366 -28.16 41.10 -24.30
CA MET A 366 -28.81 40.58 -25.52
C MET A 366 -29.58 41.64 -26.31
N ARG A 367 -29.60 42.88 -25.84
CA ARG A 367 -30.32 44.00 -26.47
C ARG A 367 -29.39 45.20 -26.58
N PRO A 368 -29.52 46.02 -27.64
CA PRO A 368 -28.71 47.21 -27.81
C PRO A 368 -28.83 48.18 -26.62
N PRO A 369 -27.72 48.82 -26.18
CA PRO A 369 -26.35 48.62 -26.64
C PRO A 369 -25.80 47.32 -26.02
N PHE A 370 -25.31 46.39 -26.85
CA PHE A 370 -24.83 45.04 -26.46
C PHE A 370 -23.58 45.11 -25.57
N ASN A 371 -23.72 45.66 -24.37
CA ASN A 371 -22.63 45.91 -23.46
C ASN A 371 -22.07 44.58 -22.96
N HIS A 372 -20.75 44.50 -22.96
CA HIS A 372 -19.97 43.37 -22.46
C HIS A 372 -19.33 43.73 -21.13
N GLN A 373 -19.40 42.83 -20.16
CA GLN A 373 -18.77 43.00 -18.86
C GLN A 373 -18.24 41.67 -18.34
N MET A 374 -16.99 41.69 -17.88
CA MET A 374 -16.38 40.56 -17.18
C MET A 374 -16.21 40.90 -15.69
N THR A 375 -16.58 39.97 -14.82
CA THR A 375 -16.38 40.07 -13.37
C THR A 375 -15.87 38.74 -12.84
N TYR A 376 -15.26 38.71 -11.66
CA TYR A 376 -14.78 37.46 -11.07
C TYR A 376 -15.04 37.39 -9.57
N ARG A 377 -15.04 36.16 -9.05
CA ARG A 377 -15.08 35.86 -7.62
C ARG A 377 -13.96 34.90 -7.25
N LYS A 378 -13.09 35.31 -6.32
CA LYS A 378 -12.04 34.47 -5.75
C LYS A 378 -12.59 33.62 -4.59
N PHE A 379 -12.26 32.33 -4.56
CA PHE A 379 -12.63 31.45 -3.46
C PHE A 379 -11.53 30.40 -3.17
N ALA A 380 -11.45 29.95 -1.92
CA ALA A 380 -10.61 28.84 -1.52
C ALA A 380 -11.45 27.55 -1.56
N LYS A 381 -11.15 26.64 -2.49
CA LYS A 381 -11.74 25.30 -2.48
C LYS A 381 -11.13 24.57 -1.28
N LYS A 382 -11.90 24.33 -0.22
CA LYS A 382 -11.46 23.44 0.87
C LYS A 382 -11.22 22.06 0.24
N ILE A 383 -9.96 21.65 0.21
CA ILE A 383 -9.55 20.32 -0.27
C ILE A 383 -10.05 19.27 0.72
#